data_AF-A0A2V5H2W5-F1
#
_entry.id   AF-A0A2V5H2W5-F1
#
_cell.length_a   1.000
_cell.length_b   1.000
_cell.length_c   1.000
_cell.angle_alpha   90.00
_cell.angle_beta   90.00
_cell.angle_gamma   90.00
#
_symmetry.space_group_name_H-M   'P 1'
#
loop_
_entity.id
_entity.type
_entity.pdbx_description
1 polymer ?
#
loop_
_entity_poly.entity_id
_entity_poly.type
_entity_poly.pdbx_seq_one_letter_code
_entity_poly.pdbx_strand_id
1 'polypeptide(L)'
;MQRLNTYQDMLNLRNPDAFDMNTFNDHAGYGAIEVAQNMLLDYHEAAGNWKEQWAICEALALLFNTDSLDPMMGMLVELEKQGQLAHVRNLGWVMGMVAREADAMRSDGFIDVPEGKKKKKKKKKAYAGEHFVPYLLAYGGKHNITMYGPSNIADIISAAEEEAEEQNVELPAAAQDPWGWTTGFKAYERKNKTTAYGAGSRGKASIGGDSLDITTYSPAERKAKSFNKKDPLTKAMIKALKDGMCLSIG
;
A
#
# COMPACT_ATOMS: atom_id res chain seq x y z
N MET A 1 -13.98 1.12 6.63
CA MET A 1 -14.41 2.54 6.48
C MET A 1 -13.66 3.51 7.40
N GLN A 2 -13.61 3.33 8.73
CA GLN A 2 -12.94 4.31 9.60
C GLN A 2 -11.45 4.54 9.25
N ARG A 3 -10.67 3.47 9.02
CA ARG A 3 -9.26 3.59 8.59
C ARG A 3 -9.09 4.23 7.20
N LEU A 4 -10.01 3.97 6.26
CA LEU A 4 -9.98 4.61 4.94
C LEU A 4 -10.12 6.13 5.08
N ASN A 5 -11.09 6.59 5.88
CA ASN A 5 -11.28 8.02 6.13
C ASN A 5 -10.02 8.64 6.77
N THR A 6 -9.38 7.93 7.71
CA THR A 6 -8.12 8.37 8.30
C THR A 6 -7.02 8.55 7.27
N TYR A 7 -6.82 7.61 6.34
CA TYR A 7 -5.77 7.77 5.34
C TYR A 7 -6.12 8.82 4.28
N GLN A 8 -7.39 8.99 3.93
CA GLN A 8 -7.83 10.10 3.07
C GLN A 8 -7.55 11.45 3.72
N ASP A 9 -7.85 11.60 5.02
CA ASP A 9 -7.49 12.79 5.79
C ASP A 9 -5.97 13.00 5.74
N MET A 10 -5.16 11.95 5.98
CA MET A 10 -3.70 12.03 5.92
C MET A 10 -3.16 12.48 4.55
N LEU A 11 -3.80 12.09 3.44
CA LEU A 11 -3.47 12.60 2.10
C LEU A 11 -3.78 14.09 1.98
N ASN A 12 -4.96 14.52 2.44
CA ASN A 12 -5.35 15.92 2.40
C ASN A 12 -4.40 16.80 3.24
N LEU A 13 -3.93 16.30 4.39
CA LEU A 13 -2.93 17.00 5.21
C LEU A 13 -1.58 17.20 4.51
N ARG A 14 -1.32 16.45 3.43
CA ARG A 14 -0.14 16.55 2.57
C ARG A 14 -0.45 17.17 1.21
N ASN A 15 -1.64 17.76 1.03
CA ASN A 15 -2.00 18.48 -0.18
C ASN A 15 -1.93 20.00 0.07
N PRO A 16 -0.93 20.72 -0.47
CA PRO A 16 -0.83 22.18 -0.32
C PRO A 16 -2.07 22.95 -0.77
N ASP A 17 -2.79 22.44 -1.78
CA ASP A 17 -4.01 23.09 -2.29
C ASP A 17 -5.12 23.08 -1.24
N ALA A 18 -5.18 22.07 -0.36
CA ALA A 18 -6.13 22.01 0.74
C ALA A 18 -5.89 23.09 1.82
N PHE A 19 -4.79 23.83 1.73
CA PHE A 19 -4.40 24.88 2.67
C PHE A 19 -4.16 26.25 2.00
N ASP A 20 -4.51 26.43 0.72
CA ASP A 20 -4.16 27.62 -0.06
C ASP A 20 -2.64 27.92 -0.02
N MET A 21 -1.82 26.88 -0.23
CA MET A 21 -0.37 26.95 -0.17
C MET A 21 0.31 26.46 -1.44
N ASN A 22 1.52 26.96 -1.69
CA ASN A 22 2.47 26.34 -2.61
C ASN A 22 3.78 26.06 -1.87
N THR A 23 4.18 24.79 -1.85
CA THR A 23 5.39 24.33 -1.18
C THR A 23 6.51 24.10 -2.21
N PHE A 24 6.34 23.11 -3.09
CA PHE A 24 7.20 22.78 -4.23
C PHE A 24 6.42 21.87 -5.19
N ASN A 25 6.96 21.66 -6.40
CA ASN A 25 6.29 20.82 -7.41
C ASN A 25 6.11 19.39 -6.92
N ASP A 26 4.90 18.86 -7.12
CA ASP A 26 4.53 17.47 -6.81
C ASP A 26 4.59 17.08 -5.32
N HIS A 27 4.49 18.05 -4.41
CA HIS A 27 4.43 17.79 -2.98
C HIS A 27 3.33 16.79 -2.62
N ALA A 28 2.13 16.91 -3.19
CA ALA A 28 1.02 16.01 -2.92
C ALA A 28 1.32 14.56 -3.37
N GLY A 29 2.01 14.38 -4.50
CA GLY A 29 2.46 13.06 -4.98
C GLY A 29 3.46 12.41 -4.02
N TYR A 30 4.49 13.15 -3.59
CA TYR A 30 5.43 12.65 -2.58
C TYR A 30 4.75 12.41 -1.22
N GLY A 31 3.77 13.24 -0.85
CA GLY A 31 2.96 13.07 0.34
C GLY A 31 2.15 11.77 0.30
N ALA A 32 1.57 11.44 -0.86
CA ALA A 32 0.89 10.18 -1.07
C ALA A 32 1.83 8.97 -0.90
N ILE A 33 3.06 9.06 -1.40
CA ILE A 33 4.09 8.03 -1.18
C ILE A 33 4.43 7.89 0.32
N GLU A 34 4.56 9.01 1.06
CA GLU A 34 4.80 8.99 2.51
C GLU A 34 3.66 8.27 3.26
N VAL A 35 2.40 8.53 2.90
CA VAL A 35 1.22 7.84 3.47
C VAL A 35 1.25 6.35 3.13
N ALA A 36 1.52 5.98 1.88
CA ALA A 36 1.63 4.57 1.49
C ALA A 36 2.74 3.85 2.27
N GLN A 37 3.90 4.50 2.47
CA GLN A 37 4.99 3.96 3.28
C GLN A 37 4.61 3.81 4.76
N ASN A 38 3.85 4.76 5.33
CA ASN A 38 3.29 4.63 6.68
C ASN A 38 2.33 3.45 6.78
N MET A 39 1.49 3.21 5.76
CA MET A 39 0.61 2.03 5.74
C MET A 39 1.41 0.72 5.73
N LEU A 40 2.55 0.66 5.02
CA LEU A 40 3.43 -0.53 5.05
C LEU A 40 4.09 -0.73 6.42
N LEU A 41 4.47 0.36 7.09
CA LEU A 41 4.97 0.32 8.48
C LEU A 41 3.89 -0.18 9.43
N ASP A 42 2.69 0.39 9.38
CA ASP A 42 1.54 -0.04 10.19
C ASP A 42 1.22 -1.53 9.95
N TYR A 43 1.28 -2.00 8.70
CA TYR A 43 1.06 -3.40 8.37
C TYR A 43 2.13 -4.31 9.00
N HIS A 44 3.40 -3.87 8.96
CA HIS A 44 4.51 -4.60 9.57
C HIS A 44 4.41 -4.62 11.11
N GLU A 45 4.02 -3.51 11.73
CA GLU A 45 3.86 -3.36 13.18
C GLU A 45 2.66 -4.17 13.70
N ALA A 46 1.58 -4.27 12.92
CA ALA A 46 0.40 -5.06 13.25
C ALA A 46 0.60 -6.59 13.14
N ALA A 47 1.83 -7.07 12.97
CA ALA A 47 2.12 -8.50 12.88
C ALA A 47 1.56 -9.28 14.08
N GLY A 48 0.77 -10.33 13.78
CA GLY A 48 0.05 -11.11 14.80
C GLY A 48 -1.36 -10.58 15.11
N ASN A 49 -1.75 -9.43 14.58
CA ASN A 49 -3.11 -8.90 14.61
C ASN A 49 -3.70 -8.84 13.19
N TRP A 50 -4.18 -9.99 12.71
CA TRP A 50 -4.69 -10.12 11.34
C TRP A 50 -5.84 -9.15 11.02
N LYS A 51 -6.69 -8.78 11.99
CA LYS A 51 -7.81 -7.86 11.74
C LYS A 51 -7.31 -6.46 11.38
N GLU A 52 -6.23 -6.04 12.04
CA GLU A 52 -5.59 -4.76 11.79
C GLU A 52 -4.80 -4.77 10.48
N GLN A 53 -4.03 -5.83 10.23
CA GLN A 53 -3.36 -6.03 8.94
C GLN A 53 -4.34 -6.05 7.77
N TRP A 54 -5.47 -6.75 7.91
CA TRP A 54 -6.52 -6.79 6.89
C TRP A 54 -7.11 -5.42 6.63
N ALA A 55 -7.43 -4.66 7.68
CA ALA A 55 -7.97 -3.31 7.53
C ALA A 55 -7.00 -2.38 6.78
N ILE A 56 -5.69 -2.59 6.93
CA ILE A 56 -4.65 -1.86 6.19
C ILE A 56 -4.60 -2.30 4.72
N CYS A 57 -4.66 -3.60 4.42
CA CYS A 57 -4.73 -4.09 3.04
C CYS A 57 -5.99 -3.60 2.31
N GLU A 58 -7.15 -3.63 2.97
CA GLU A 58 -8.41 -3.10 2.42
C GLU A 58 -8.30 -1.60 2.18
N ALA A 59 -7.70 -0.84 3.11
CA ALA A 59 -7.46 0.59 2.94
C ALA A 59 -6.46 0.88 1.82
N LEU A 60 -5.37 0.10 1.69
CA LEU A 60 -4.41 0.23 0.60
C LEU A 60 -5.12 0.07 -0.73
N ALA A 61 -5.87 -1.03 -0.92
CA ALA A 61 -6.60 -1.31 -2.15
C ALA A 61 -7.67 -0.24 -2.51
N LEU A 62 -8.23 0.43 -1.50
CA LEU A 62 -9.24 1.49 -1.68
C LEU A 62 -8.63 2.86 -1.98
N LEU A 63 -7.48 3.17 -1.37
CA LEU A 63 -6.83 4.48 -1.41
C LEU A 63 -5.87 4.60 -2.59
N PHE A 64 -5.10 3.53 -2.79
CA PHE A 64 -4.11 3.41 -3.83
C PHE A 64 -4.45 2.18 -4.63
N ASN A 65 -4.66 2.40 -5.89
CA ASN A 65 -4.57 1.36 -6.86
C ASN A 65 -3.07 0.91 -6.91
N THR A 66 -2.68 -0.03 -6.02
CA THR A 66 -1.42 -0.05 -5.21
C THR A 66 -0.08 -0.30 -5.92
N ASP A 67 0.99 0.46 -5.60
CA ASP A 67 2.40 0.29 -6.06
C ASP A 67 3.18 -0.92 -5.48
N SER A 68 2.57 -1.71 -4.59
CA SER A 68 3.19 -2.93 -4.03
C SER A 68 2.13 -3.96 -3.69
N LEU A 69 2.21 -5.11 -4.35
CA LEU A 69 1.24 -6.21 -4.25
C LEU A 69 1.55 -7.21 -3.10
N ASP A 70 2.78 -7.18 -2.56
CA ASP A 70 3.29 -8.14 -1.57
C ASP A 70 2.49 -8.22 -0.24
N PRO A 71 1.97 -7.10 0.34
CA PRO A 71 1.23 -7.15 1.59
C PRO A 71 -0.03 -8.03 1.52
N MET A 72 -0.71 -8.07 0.38
CA MET A 72 -1.94 -8.85 0.21
C MET A 72 -1.68 -10.37 0.30
N MET A 73 -0.57 -10.85 -0.26
CA MET A 73 -0.21 -12.28 -0.21
C MET A 73 0.13 -12.73 1.20
N GLY A 74 0.86 -11.90 1.96
CA GLY A 74 1.13 -12.15 3.38
C GLY A 74 -0.15 -12.24 4.21
N MET A 75 -1.13 -11.39 3.90
CA MET A 75 -2.40 -11.34 4.59
C MET A 75 -3.28 -12.58 4.32
N LEU A 76 -3.34 -13.05 3.06
CA LEU A 76 -4.07 -14.28 2.70
C LEU A 76 -3.54 -15.50 3.48
N VAL A 77 -2.22 -15.61 3.64
CA VAL A 77 -1.58 -16.66 4.45
C VAL A 77 -1.99 -16.57 5.90
N GLU A 78 -2.02 -15.36 6.47
CA GLU A 78 -2.36 -15.19 7.89
C GLU A 78 -3.84 -15.50 8.14
N LEU A 79 -4.74 -15.06 7.25
CA LEU A 79 -6.15 -15.45 7.31
C LEU A 79 -6.34 -16.97 7.18
N GLU A 80 -5.58 -17.60 6.27
CA GLU A 80 -5.63 -19.05 6.07
C GLU A 80 -5.23 -19.79 7.35
N LYS A 81 -4.09 -19.43 7.94
CA LYS A 81 -3.58 -20.03 9.19
C LYS A 81 -4.59 -19.94 10.32
N GLN A 82 -5.34 -18.84 10.39
CA GLN A 82 -6.32 -18.60 11.44
C GLN A 82 -7.74 -19.10 11.10
N GLY A 83 -7.94 -19.69 9.91
CA GLY A 83 -9.26 -20.13 9.45
C GLY A 83 -10.25 -18.98 9.24
N GLN A 84 -9.77 -17.77 8.97
CA GLN A 84 -10.57 -16.54 8.93
C GLN A 84 -10.93 -16.09 7.52
N LEU A 85 -10.42 -16.72 6.47
CA LEU A 85 -10.68 -16.34 5.07
C LEU A 85 -12.18 -16.17 4.76
N ALA A 86 -13.03 -17.10 5.20
CA ALA A 86 -14.48 -17.05 4.99
C ALA A 86 -15.22 -15.97 5.81
N HIS A 87 -14.58 -15.42 6.85
CA HIS A 87 -15.18 -14.43 7.77
C HIS A 87 -14.88 -12.98 7.34
N VAL A 88 -14.07 -12.80 6.29
CA VAL A 88 -13.73 -11.49 5.74
C VAL A 88 -14.74 -11.11 4.66
N ARG A 89 -15.68 -10.21 5.02
CA ARG A 89 -16.88 -9.88 4.23
C ARG A 89 -16.61 -9.41 2.79
N ASN A 90 -15.47 -8.76 2.54
CA ASN A 90 -15.16 -8.15 1.24
C ASN A 90 -13.94 -8.78 0.55
N LEU A 91 -13.52 -9.97 0.99
CA LEU A 91 -12.27 -10.58 0.53
C LEU A 91 -12.20 -10.72 -1.00
N GLY A 92 -13.25 -11.28 -1.61
CA GLY A 92 -13.33 -11.45 -3.06
C GLY A 92 -13.31 -10.14 -3.85
N TRP A 93 -13.86 -9.06 -3.30
CA TRP A 93 -13.83 -7.74 -3.92
C TRP A 93 -12.46 -7.08 -3.83
N VAL A 94 -11.82 -7.15 -2.66
CA VAL A 94 -10.46 -6.63 -2.45
C VAL A 94 -9.47 -7.38 -3.34
N MET A 95 -9.60 -8.71 -3.44
CA MET A 95 -8.81 -9.51 -4.39
C MET A 95 -9.00 -9.02 -5.83
N GLY A 96 -10.24 -8.72 -6.25
CA GLY A 96 -10.52 -8.24 -7.60
C GLY A 96 -9.98 -6.84 -7.90
N MET A 97 -10.05 -5.91 -6.93
CA MET A 97 -9.47 -4.57 -7.06
C MET A 97 -7.94 -4.65 -7.20
N VAL A 98 -7.27 -5.39 -6.31
CA VAL A 98 -5.80 -5.54 -6.36
C VAL A 98 -5.37 -6.31 -7.61
N ALA A 99 -6.18 -7.25 -8.11
CA ALA A 99 -5.91 -7.93 -9.38
C ALA A 99 -5.94 -6.96 -10.57
N ARG A 100 -6.89 -6.04 -10.63
CA ARG A 100 -6.95 -4.99 -11.67
C ARG A 100 -5.71 -4.10 -11.66
N GLU A 101 -5.17 -3.80 -10.48
CA GLU A 101 -3.96 -3.00 -10.38
C GLU A 101 -2.70 -3.75 -10.73
N ALA A 102 -2.60 -5.01 -10.31
CA ALA A 102 -1.51 -5.87 -10.73
C ALA A 102 -1.45 -5.98 -12.26
N ASP A 103 -2.60 -6.09 -12.91
CA ASP A 103 -2.73 -6.11 -14.37
C ASP A 103 -2.30 -4.79 -15.02
N ALA A 104 -2.74 -3.65 -14.47
CA ALA A 104 -2.32 -2.33 -14.94
C ALA A 104 -0.80 -2.12 -14.79
N MET A 105 -0.22 -2.45 -13.63
CA MET A 105 1.21 -2.33 -13.36
C MET A 105 2.05 -3.23 -14.25
N ARG A 106 1.56 -4.42 -14.57
CA ARG A 106 2.20 -5.32 -15.53
C ARG A 106 2.16 -4.71 -16.94
N SER A 107 1.02 -4.19 -17.36
CA SER A 107 0.84 -3.55 -18.67
C SER A 107 1.75 -2.33 -18.84
N ASP A 108 1.99 -1.58 -17.76
CA ASP A 108 2.88 -0.42 -17.73
C ASP A 108 4.38 -0.80 -17.52
N GLY A 109 4.69 -2.08 -17.36
CA GLY A 109 6.06 -2.59 -17.25
C GLY A 109 6.71 -2.44 -15.87
N PHE A 110 5.93 -2.16 -14.82
CA PHE A 110 6.42 -2.11 -13.44
C PHE A 110 6.66 -3.51 -12.84
N ILE A 111 5.98 -4.54 -13.35
CA ILE A 111 6.15 -5.94 -12.94
C ILE A 111 6.81 -6.72 -14.07
N ASP A 112 8.07 -7.12 -13.85
CA ASP A 112 8.81 -7.94 -14.80
C ASP A 112 8.24 -9.36 -14.86
N VAL A 113 7.60 -9.73 -15.98
CA VAL A 113 7.35 -11.13 -16.31
C VAL A 113 8.63 -11.68 -16.92
N PRO A 114 9.25 -12.73 -16.36
CA PRO A 114 10.46 -13.30 -16.95
C PRO A 114 10.11 -14.00 -18.27
N GLU A 115 10.16 -13.27 -19.39
CA GLU A 115 10.02 -13.86 -20.73
C GLU A 115 11.12 -14.88 -21.00
N GLY A 116 10.71 -16.11 -21.36
CA GLY A 116 11.47 -17.00 -22.24
C GLY A 116 12.83 -17.56 -21.77
N LYS A 117 13.30 -17.32 -20.54
CA LYS A 117 14.60 -17.88 -20.10
C LYS A 117 14.47 -19.34 -19.66
N LYS A 118 14.79 -20.23 -20.61
CA LYS A 118 15.01 -21.68 -20.45
C LYS A 118 15.53 -22.03 -19.04
N LYS A 119 14.83 -22.98 -18.41
CA LYS A 119 15.12 -23.65 -17.13
C LYS A 119 16.63 -23.86 -16.89
N LYS A 120 17.31 -22.90 -16.27
CA LYS A 120 18.54 -23.18 -15.50
C LYS A 120 18.12 -23.43 -14.07
N LYS A 121 18.61 -24.54 -13.48
CA LYS A 121 18.28 -25.04 -12.13
C LYS A 121 17.98 -23.89 -11.16
N LYS A 122 16.68 -23.71 -10.85
CA LYS A 122 16.16 -22.62 -10.02
C LYS A 122 16.81 -22.71 -8.63
N LYS A 123 17.72 -21.78 -8.29
CA LYS A 123 17.69 -21.27 -6.92
C LYS A 123 16.26 -20.77 -6.71
N LYS A 124 15.59 -21.11 -5.59
CA LYS A 124 14.29 -20.51 -5.25
C LYS A 124 14.45 -18.99 -5.40
N LYS A 125 13.93 -18.42 -6.49
CA LYS A 125 13.80 -16.97 -6.59
C LYS A 125 12.79 -16.60 -5.51
N ALA A 126 13.11 -15.60 -4.71
CA ALA A 126 12.12 -14.97 -3.86
C ALA A 126 11.00 -14.46 -4.77
N TYR A 127 9.76 -14.63 -4.32
CA TYR A 127 8.61 -14.06 -4.98
C TYR A 127 8.82 -12.55 -5.16
N ALA A 128 8.56 -12.05 -6.37
CA ALA A 128 8.76 -10.67 -6.77
C ALA A 128 7.51 -10.11 -7.46
N GLY A 129 6.33 -10.67 -7.17
CA GLY A 129 5.07 -10.30 -7.80
C GLY A 129 4.79 -11.04 -9.12
N GLU A 130 5.69 -11.90 -9.60
CA GLU A 130 5.43 -12.70 -10.80
C GLU A 130 4.22 -13.61 -10.57
N HIS A 131 3.28 -13.65 -11.53
CA HIS A 131 2.06 -14.46 -11.43
C HIS A 131 1.15 -14.09 -10.23
N PHE A 132 1.17 -12.83 -9.75
CA PHE A 132 0.34 -12.39 -8.62
C PHE A 132 -1.15 -12.74 -8.77
N VAL A 133 -1.79 -12.39 -9.89
CA VAL A 133 -3.21 -12.67 -10.11
C VAL A 133 -3.51 -14.18 -10.14
N PRO A 134 -2.71 -15.03 -10.85
CA PRO A 134 -2.80 -16.48 -10.71
C PRO A 134 -2.75 -17.00 -9.27
N TYR A 135 -1.88 -16.45 -8.41
CA TYR A 135 -1.84 -16.86 -7.00
C TYR A 135 -3.09 -16.42 -6.21
N LEU A 136 -3.66 -15.24 -6.50
CA LEU A 136 -4.94 -14.84 -5.93
C LEU A 136 -6.04 -15.83 -6.31
N LEU A 137 -6.12 -16.23 -7.58
CA LEU A 137 -7.08 -17.24 -8.04
C LEU A 137 -6.87 -18.59 -7.34
N ALA A 138 -5.63 -19.02 -7.16
CA ALA A 138 -5.32 -20.26 -6.46
C ALA A 138 -5.79 -20.24 -4.98
N TYR A 139 -5.60 -19.11 -4.28
CA TYR A 139 -6.19 -18.92 -2.94
C TYR A 139 -7.71 -18.91 -2.98
N GLY A 140 -8.31 -18.26 -3.98
CA GLY A 140 -9.75 -18.21 -4.17
C GLY A 140 -10.37 -19.59 -4.35
N GLY A 141 -9.85 -20.38 -5.28
CA GLY A 141 -10.30 -21.74 -5.56
C GLY A 141 -10.14 -22.69 -4.38
N LYS A 142 -8.99 -22.63 -3.68
CA LYS A 142 -8.72 -23.49 -2.50
C LYS A 142 -9.74 -23.29 -1.38
N HIS A 143 -10.25 -22.07 -1.22
CA HIS A 143 -11.12 -21.67 -0.10
C HIS A 143 -12.54 -21.31 -0.51
N ASN A 144 -12.93 -21.63 -1.75
CA ASN A 144 -14.25 -21.33 -2.31
C ASN A 144 -14.63 -19.84 -2.20
N ILE A 145 -13.66 -18.95 -2.46
CA ILE A 145 -13.85 -17.52 -2.52
C ILE A 145 -13.98 -17.12 -3.99
N THR A 146 -15.11 -16.53 -4.35
CA THR A 146 -15.30 -15.93 -5.67
C THR A 146 -14.67 -14.55 -5.70
N MET A 147 -13.70 -14.35 -6.60
CA MET A 147 -13.17 -13.02 -6.88
C MET A 147 -14.16 -12.25 -7.77
N TYR A 148 -14.40 -10.97 -7.45
CA TYR A 148 -15.29 -10.10 -8.22
C TYR A 148 -14.81 -8.65 -8.08
N GLY A 149 -15.29 -7.74 -8.93
CA GLY A 149 -14.78 -6.36 -8.89
C GLY A 149 -15.12 -5.53 -10.13
N PRO A 150 -14.18 -4.72 -10.63
CA PRO A 150 -14.42 -3.76 -11.71
C PRO A 150 -14.85 -4.45 -13.02
N SER A 151 -15.38 -3.68 -13.97
CA SER A 151 -16.04 -4.22 -15.16
C SER A 151 -15.16 -5.12 -16.04
N ASN A 152 -13.84 -4.95 -16.01
CA ASN A 152 -12.87 -5.76 -16.76
C ASN A 152 -12.35 -6.98 -15.97
N ILE A 153 -12.87 -7.25 -14.76
CA ILE A 153 -12.35 -8.32 -13.91
C ILE A 153 -12.50 -9.71 -14.54
N ALA A 154 -13.53 -9.93 -15.36
CA ALA A 154 -13.74 -11.20 -16.04
C ALA A 154 -12.60 -11.52 -17.01
N ASP A 155 -12.13 -10.52 -17.76
CA ASP A 155 -11.03 -10.66 -18.71
C ASP A 155 -9.70 -10.93 -17.96
N ILE A 156 -9.47 -10.21 -16.85
CA ILE A 156 -8.31 -10.42 -15.97
C ILE A 156 -8.31 -11.83 -15.38
N ILE A 157 -9.47 -12.33 -14.92
CA ILE A 157 -9.62 -13.68 -14.39
C ILE A 157 -9.29 -14.70 -15.48
N SER A 158 -9.90 -14.57 -16.66
CA SER A 158 -9.69 -15.51 -17.78
C SER A 158 -8.21 -15.60 -18.17
N ALA A 159 -7.53 -14.45 -18.32
CA ALA A 159 -6.11 -14.41 -18.65
C ALA A 159 -5.24 -15.04 -17.54
N ALA A 160 -5.59 -14.82 -16.27
CA ALA A 160 -4.87 -15.38 -15.15
C ALA A 160 -5.12 -16.89 -14.96
N GLU A 161 -6.28 -17.42 -15.34
CA GLU A 161 -6.56 -18.85 -15.39
C GLU A 161 -5.68 -19.55 -16.44
N GLU A 162 -5.60 -18.99 -17.65
CA GLU A 162 -4.70 -19.47 -18.71
C GLU A 162 -3.23 -19.44 -18.24
N GLU A 163 -2.79 -18.32 -17.66
CA GLU A 163 -1.44 -18.15 -17.10
C GLU A 163 -1.15 -19.18 -15.97
N ALA A 164 -2.14 -19.45 -15.10
CA ALA A 164 -2.00 -20.39 -14.00
C ALA A 164 -1.75 -21.82 -14.49
N GLU A 165 -2.48 -22.24 -15.54
CA GLU A 165 -2.31 -23.55 -16.19
C GLU A 165 -0.96 -23.66 -16.89
N GLU A 166 -0.60 -22.66 -17.71
CA GLU A 166 0.66 -22.66 -18.45
C GLU A 166 1.89 -22.71 -17.55
N GLN A 167 1.85 -21.99 -16.43
CA GLN A 167 2.97 -21.89 -15.50
C GLN A 167 2.93 -22.94 -14.38
N ASN A 168 1.87 -23.75 -14.32
CA ASN A 168 1.59 -24.72 -13.24
C ASN A 168 1.77 -24.05 -11.87
N VAL A 169 1.01 -22.97 -11.65
CA VAL A 169 1.06 -22.16 -10.44
C VAL A 169 0.58 -22.98 -9.24
N GLU A 170 1.44 -23.14 -8.24
CA GLU A 170 1.14 -23.87 -7.01
C GLU A 170 1.35 -22.96 -5.80
N LEU A 171 0.40 -23.00 -4.86
CA LEU A 171 0.55 -22.27 -3.60
C LEU A 171 1.74 -22.83 -2.80
N PRO A 172 2.55 -21.96 -2.18
CA PRO A 172 3.67 -22.40 -1.36
C PRO A 172 3.17 -23.20 -0.15
N ALA A 173 4.02 -24.11 0.33
CA ALA A 173 3.73 -24.85 1.55
C ALA A 173 3.50 -23.90 2.74
N ALA A 174 2.62 -24.30 3.66
CA ALA A 174 2.31 -23.54 4.87
C ALA A 174 3.58 -23.35 5.72
N ALA A 175 4.20 -22.18 5.59
CA ALA A 175 5.37 -21.75 6.34
C ALA A 175 5.04 -20.47 7.11
N GLN A 176 5.94 -20.03 7.99
CA GLN A 176 5.75 -18.78 8.74
C GLN A 176 5.67 -17.57 7.80
N ASP A 177 6.53 -17.51 6.79
CA ASP A 177 6.62 -16.43 5.79
C ASP A 177 6.82 -17.01 4.38
N PRO A 178 5.79 -17.63 3.78
CA PRO A 178 5.93 -18.40 2.55
C PRO A 178 6.18 -17.53 1.32
N TRP A 179 5.80 -16.25 1.38
CA TRP A 179 6.04 -15.25 0.35
C TRP A 179 7.28 -14.38 0.60
N GLY A 180 7.90 -14.49 1.78
CA GLY A 180 9.14 -13.80 2.12
C GLY A 180 8.97 -12.30 2.47
N TRP A 181 7.78 -11.89 2.93
CA TRP A 181 7.44 -10.52 3.30
C TRP A 181 8.49 -9.88 4.21
N THR A 182 8.94 -10.57 5.26
CA THR A 182 9.88 -10.00 6.24
C THR A 182 11.20 -9.62 5.57
N THR A 183 11.65 -10.44 4.62
CA THR A 183 12.89 -10.20 3.88
C THR A 183 12.67 -9.12 2.81
N GLY A 184 11.55 -9.18 2.09
CA GLY A 184 11.16 -8.20 1.08
C GLY A 184 11.01 -6.80 1.66
N PHE A 185 10.30 -6.66 2.78
CA PHE A 185 10.09 -5.39 3.48
C PHE A 185 11.41 -4.76 3.93
N LYS A 186 12.33 -5.54 4.52
CA LYS A 186 13.68 -5.06 4.88
C LYS A 186 14.50 -4.62 3.67
N ALA A 187 14.31 -5.26 2.52
CA ALA A 187 14.97 -4.85 1.27
C ALA A 187 14.36 -3.54 0.73
N TYR A 188 13.03 -3.44 0.72
CA TYR A 188 12.30 -2.22 0.38
C TYR A 188 12.74 -1.05 1.25
N GLU A 189 12.74 -1.21 2.58
CA GLU A 189 13.21 -0.21 3.52
C GLU A 189 14.62 0.28 3.18
N ARG A 190 15.57 -0.64 2.96
CA ARG A 190 16.95 -0.28 2.65
C ARG A 190 17.07 0.52 1.35
N LYS A 191 16.26 0.18 0.35
CA LYS A 191 16.28 0.81 -0.97
C LYS A 191 15.63 2.19 -0.96
N ASN A 192 14.56 2.36 -0.19
CA ASN A 192 13.67 3.53 -0.27
C ASN A 192 13.79 4.48 0.93
N LYS A 193 14.68 4.19 1.88
CA LYS A 193 15.03 5.11 2.97
C LYS A 193 15.53 6.43 2.38
N THR A 194 14.73 7.47 2.54
CA THR A 194 15.06 8.82 2.12
C THR A 194 15.23 9.71 3.36
N THR A 195 15.99 10.78 3.21
CA THR A 195 16.05 11.80 4.26
C THR A 195 14.78 12.64 4.17
N ALA A 196 14.10 12.85 5.29
CA ALA A 196 12.90 13.68 5.37
C ALA A 196 13.09 15.03 4.65
N TYR A 197 12.08 15.46 3.91
CA TYR A 197 12.13 16.69 3.14
C TYR A 197 12.38 17.88 4.08
N GLY A 198 13.48 18.62 3.86
CA GLY A 198 13.87 19.74 4.71
C GLY A 198 14.67 19.41 5.98
N ALA A 199 14.94 18.14 6.29
CA ALA A 199 15.69 17.74 7.50
C ALA A 199 17.21 17.99 7.43
N GLY A 200 17.72 18.46 6.28
CA GLY A 200 19.16 18.64 6.04
C GLY A 200 19.95 17.34 6.16
N SER A 201 21.28 17.41 6.09
CA SER A 201 22.18 16.24 6.14
C SER A 201 22.25 15.49 7.48
N ARG A 202 21.41 15.85 8.46
CA ARG A 202 21.39 15.26 9.82
C ARG A 202 20.14 14.43 10.12
N GLY A 203 19.13 14.45 9.25
CA GLY A 203 17.97 13.58 9.39
C GLY A 203 18.34 12.11 9.22
N LYS A 204 17.84 11.23 10.08
CA LYS A 204 18.00 9.78 9.88
C LYS A 204 17.11 9.36 8.71
N ALA A 205 17.68 8.70 7.71
CA ALA A 205 16.90 8.21 6.59
C ALA A 205 15.92 7.11 7.03
N SER A 206 14.64 7.28 6.69
CA SER A 206 13.52 6.37 6.97
C SER A 206 12.63 6.24 5.73
N ILE A 207 11.78 5.21 5.70
CA ILE A 207 10.58 5.23 4.86
C ILE A 207 9.45 5.86 5.69
N GLY A 208 8.47 6.47 5.03
CA GLY A 208 7.35 7.12 5.69
C GLY A 208 7.77 8.31 6.54
N GLY A 209 6.89 8.70 7.46
CA GLY A 209 7.02 9.84 8.34
C GLY A 209 5.88 10.86 8.17
N ASP A 210 6.18 12.09 8.56
CA ASP A 210 5.25 13.23 8.58
C ASP A 210 5.91 14.51 8.05
N SER A 211 6.99 14.37 7.27
CA SER A 211 7.82 15.47 6.78
C SER A 211 7.13 16.30 5.70
N LEU A 212 6.10 15.74 5.09
CA LEU A 212 5.23 16.41 4.11
C LEU A 212 3.85 16.74 4.69
N ASP A 213 3.58 16.34 5.93
CA ASP A 213 2.36 16.74 6.62
C ASP A 213 2.43 18.24 6.94
N ILE A 214 1.55 19.03 6.34
CA ILE A 214 1.56 20.50 6.48
C ILE A 214 1.27 20.90 7.94
N THR A 215 0.60 20.04 8.72
CA THR A 215 0.32 20.31 10.13
C THR A 215 1.57 20.24 11.01
N THR A 216 2.63 19.56 10.58
CA THR A 216 3.91 19.47 11.32
C THR A 216 4.82 20.67 11.07
N TYR A 217 4.53 21.48 10.04
CA TYR A 217 5.32 22.66 9.71
C TYR A 217 5.22 23.71 10.83
N SER A 218 6.25 24.53 10.99
CA SER A 218 6.13 25.68 11.87
C SER A 218 5.11 26.69 11.31
N PRO A 219 4.47 27.49 12.17
CA PRO A 219 3.59 28.59 11.72
C PRO A 219 4.29 29.54 10.74
N ALA A 220 5.60 29.78 10.93
CA ALA A 220 6.39 30.63 10.06
C ALA A 220 6.55 30.03 8.66
N GLU A 221 6.82 28.73 8.56
CA GLU A 221 6.94 28.02 7.28
C GLU A 221 5.62 27.99 6.53
N ARG A 222 4.51 27.66 7.21
CA ARG A 222 3.18 27.68 6.56
C ARG A 222 2.82 29.07 6.05
N LYS A 223 3.04 30.10 6.87
CA LYS A 223 2.81 31.50 6.49
C LYS A 223 3.67 31.93 5.30
N ALA A 224 4.91 31.48 5.22
CA ALA A 224 5.80 31.81 4.11
C ALA A 224 5.30 31.19 2.78
N LYS A 225 4.82 29.94 2.85
CA LYS A 225 4.37 29.13 1.72
C LYS A 225 2.89 29.34 1.33
N SER A 226 2.09 30.04 2.14
CA SER A 226 0.71 30.39 1.80
C SER A 226 0.61 31.52 0.77
N PHE A 227 -0.47 31.49 -0.02
CA PHE A 227 -0.74 32.52 -1.03
C PHE A 227 -1.07 33.87 -0.38
N ASN A 228 -1.82 33.86 0.73
CA ASN A 228 -2.27 35.06 1.43
C ASN A 228 -1.30 35.56 2.53
N LYS A 229 -0.13 34.90 2.69
CA LYS A 229 0.87 35.19 3.72
C LYS A 229 0.33 35.17 5.15
N LYS A 230 -0.66 34.32 5.42
CA LYS A 230 -1.18 33.97 6.75
C LYS A 230 -0.97 32.48 7.02
N ASP A 231 -0.93 32.10 8.29
CA ASP A 231 -0.97 30.68 8.66
C ASP A 231 -2.38 30.13 8.37
N PRO A 232 -2.53 29.08 7.53
CA PRO A 232 -3.84 28.51 7.22
C PRO A 232 -4.44 27.72 8.39
N LEU A 233 -3.66 27.37 9.42
CA LEU A 233 -4.19 26.71 10.62
C LEU A 233 -4.72 27.73 11.63
N THR A 234 -5.98 27.55 12.04
CA THR A 234 -6.57 28.35 13.11
C THR A 234 -6.06 27.91 14.48
N LYS A 235 -6.21 28.77 15.50
CA LYS A 235 -5.87 28.41 16.90
C LYS A 235 -6.62 27.16 17.39
N ALA A 236 -7.87 26.98 16.95
CA ALA A 236 -8.68 25.82 17.31
C ALA A 236 -8.13 24.54 16.69
N MET A 237 -7.73 24.57 15.41
CA MET A 237 -7.10 23.44 14.72
C MET A 237 -5.77 23.06 15.39
N ILE A 238 -4.93 24.05 15.70
CA ILE A 238 -3.66 23.82 16.42
C ILE A 238 -3.91 23.18 17.79
N LYS A 239 -4.96 23.62 18.51
CA LYS A 239 -5.32 23.01 19.78
C LYS A 239 -5.77 21.55 19.59
N ALA A 240 -6.63 21.27 18.62
CA ALA A 240 -7.09 19.91 18.32
C ALA A 240 -5.92 18.96 18.01
N LEU A 241 -4.97 19.41 17.18
CA LEU A 241 -3.74 18.65 16.88
C LEU A 241 -2.92 18.36 18.15
N LYS A 242 -2.75 19.35 19.04
CA LYS A 242 -2.05 19.17 20.32
C LYS A 242 -2.78 18.22 21.27
N ASP A 243 -4.10 18.17 21.17
CA ASP A 243 -4.95 17.24 21.93
C ASP A 243 -4.97 15.83 21.30
N GLY A 244 -4.18 15.58 20.24
CA GLY A 244 -4.05 14.28 19.58
C GLY A 244 -5.15 13.96 18.57
N MET A 245 -5.93 14.96 18.14
CA MET A 245 -6.97 14.78 17.13
C MET A 245 -6.38 14.87 15.72
N CYS A 246 -6.90 14.05 14.81
CA CYS A 246 -6.65 14.22 13.37
C CYS A 246 -7.54 15.31 12.81
N LEU A 247 -6.99 16.18 11.94
CA LEU A 247 -7.79 17.15 11.20
C LEU A 247 -8.37 16.48 9.97
N SER A 248 -9.69 16.58 9.81
CA SER A 248 -10.34 16.31 8.53
C SER A 248 -10.56 17.63 7.82
N ILE A 249 -9.94 17.77 6.66
CA ILE A 249 -10.05 18.94 5.78
C ILE A 249 -10.55 18.44 4.41
N GLY A 250 -11.44 19.21 3.78
CA GLY A 250 -12.07 18.87 2.51
C GLY A 250 -12.12 20.07 1.58
#